data_AF-A0A067CLL3-F1
#
_entry.id   AF-A0A067CLL3-F1
#
_cell.length_a   1.000
_cell.length_b   1.000
_cell.length_c   1.000
_cell.angle_alpha   90.00
_cell.angle_beta   90.00
_cell.angle_gamma   90.00
#
_symmetry.space_group_name_H-M   'P 1'
#
loop_
_entity.id
_entity.type
_entity.pdbx_description
1 polymer ?
#
loop_
_entity_poly.entity_id
_entity_poly.type
_entity_poly.pdbx_seq_one_letter_code
_entity_poly.pdbx_strand_id
1 'polypeptide(L)'
;MRNEGLVKRIGVTDFPVVFLEVLFERFPNDRAEILCLSVHPLQPQRHAIRFAHAKQMDVLARCPIALPDTVPFADRERWLQLAASIAVAHHTLHFKYTLPSETVQADTAVAVLPPPVDASVAMLPLKTPTQVAIKWLLQRGLVIAPIVDGDEPYSDENVADVFCLTHPFVHDVASAAPSKPFQFILSKAEMLAIGALGAYH
;
A
#
# COMPACT_ATOMS: atom_id res chain seq x y z
N MET A 1 -8.79 32.17 4.72
CA MET A 1 -7.83 31.10 5.05
C MET A 1 -6.73 30.92 3.99
N ARG A 2 -7.01 30.42 2.78
CA ARG A 2 -5.95 30.19 1.76
C ARG A 2 -5.34 31.51 1.26
N ASN A 3 -6.19 32.46 0.87
CA ASN A 3 -5.76 33.80 0.42
C ASN A 3 -5.06 34.63 1.50
N GLU A 4 -5.28 34.29 2.78
CA GLU A 4 -4.64 34.92 3.94
C GLU A 4 -3.35 34.19 4.36
N GLY A 5 -2.95 33.14 3.63
CA GLY A 5 -1.73 32.36 3.92
C GLY A 5 -1.82 31.43 5.14
N LEU A 6 -2.98 31.32 5.79
CA LEU A 6 -3.18 30.48 6.98
C LEU A 6 -3.16 28.99 6.65
N VAL A 7 -3.56 28.62 5.43
CA VAL A 7 -3.67 27.23 4.97
C VAL A 7 -3.02 27.10 3.60
N LYS A 8 -2.12 26.12 3.44
CA LYS A 8 -1.43 25.85 2.17
C LYS A 8 -2.26 25.03 1.19
N ARG A 9 -2.97 24.01 1.71
CA ARG A 9 -3.72 23.01 0.93
C ARG A 9 -5.04 22.68 1.61
N ILE A 10 -6.04 22.37 0.80
CA ILE A 10 -7.39 22.03 1.27
C ILE A 10 -7.66 20.57 0.91
N GLY A 11 -8.11 19.80 1.89
CA GLY A 11 -8.56 18.42 1.71
C GLY A 11 -9.99 18.26 2.20
N VAL A 12 -10.64 17.20 1.75
CA VAL A 12 -12.01 16.83 2.13
C VAL A 12 -12.05 15.38 2.57
N THR A 13 -12.92 15.05 3.52
CA THR A 13 -13.01 13.71 4.11
C THR A 13 -14.42 13.15 3.93
N ASP A 14 -14.53 11.92 3.45
CA ASP A 14 -15.81 11.19 3.28
C ASP A 14 -16.83 11.91 2.37
N PHE A 15 -16.34 12.70 1.40
CA PHE A 15 -17.18 13.37 0.40
C PHE A 15 -17.60 12.39 -0.72
N PRO A 16 -18.91 12.24 -1.00
CA PRO A 16 -19.37 11.57 -2.21
C PRO A 16 -18.86 12.26 -3.48
N VAL A 17 -18.67 11.48 -4.55
CA VAL A 17 -18.16 11.98 -5.84
C VAL A 17 -19.00 13.15 -6.37
N VAL A 18 -20.33 13.08 -6.24
CA VAL A 18 -21.25 14.15 -6.69
C VAL A 18 -20.93 15.48 -5.99
N PHE A 19 -20.56 15.46 -4.72
CA PHE A 19 -20.23 16.69 -3.99
C PHE A 19 -18.85 17.22 -4.35
N LEU A 20 -17.90 16.36 -4.73
CA LEU A 20 -16.61 16.77 -5.27
C LEU A 20 -16.77 17.49 -6.61
N GLU A 21 -17.66 16.98 -7.49
CA GLU A 21 -17.97 17.63 -8.77
C GLU A 21 -18.52 19.04 -8.56
N VAL A 22 -19.54 19.18 -7.70
CA VAL A 22 -20.11 20.47 -7.34
C VAL A 22 -19.07 21.42 -6.75
N LEU A 23 -18.16 20.90 -5.90
CA LEU A 23 -17.09 21.70 -5.31
C LEU A 23 -16.14 22.24 -6.38
N PHE A 24 -15.75 21.41 -7.35
CA PHE A 24 -14.87 21.82 -8.45
C PHE A 24 -15.51 22.80 -9.42
N GLU A 25 -16.82 22.68 -9.65
CA GLU A 25 -17.56 23.66 -10.46
C GLU A 25 -17.70 25.00 -9.74
N ARG A 26 -18.01 24.97 -8.44
CA ARG A 26 -18.27 26.19 -7.66
C ARG A 26 -17.00 26.93 -7.26
N PHE A 27 -15.90 26.21 -7.03
CA PHE A 27 -14.62 26.77 -6.56
C PHE A 27 -13.46 26.36 -7.48
N PRO A 28 -13.40 26.88 -8.71
CA PRO A 28 -12.39 26.45 -9.69
C PRO A 28 -10.95 26.81 -9.31
N ASN A 29 -10.77 27.88 -8.52
CA ASN A 29 -9.46 28.39 -8.09
C ASN A 29 -8.99 27.77 -6.76
N ASP A 30 -9.92 27.27 -5.93
CA ASP A 30 -9.67 26.73 -4.59
C ASP A 30 -10.03 25.24 -4.55
N ARG A 31 -9.39 24.46 -5.43
CA ARG A 31 -9.68 23.03 -5.55
C ARG A 31 -9.18 22.26 -4.34
N ALA A 32 -9.97 21.27 -3.92
CA ALA A 32 -9.52 20.25 -2.97
C ALA A 32 -8.43 19.40 -3.64
N GLU A 33 -7.29 19.25 -2.95
CA GLU A 33 -6.12 18.51 -3.44
C GLU A 33 -6.05 17.10 -2.84
N ILE A 34 -6.66 16.89 -1.68
CA ILE A 34 -6.61 15.63 -0.94
C ILE A 34 -8.03 15.14 -0.66
N LEU A 35 -8.29 13.87 -0.99
CA LEU A 35 -9.50 13.16 -0.61
C LEU A 35 -9.15 12.12 0.46
N CYS A 36 -9.69 12.30 1.66
CA CYS A 36 -9.54 11.35 2.77
C CYS A 36 -10.74 10.42 2.84
N LEU A 37 -10.52 9.11 2.84
CA LEU A 37 -11.58 8.10 2.87
C LEU A 37 -11.22 6.98 3.85
N SER A 38 -12.22 6.40 4.51
CA SER A 38 -12.05 5.09 5.14
C SER A 38 -11.98 4.01 4.07
N VAL A 39 -10.87 3.27 4.02
CA VAL A 39 -10.62 2.23 3.02
C VAL A 39 -10.10 0.98 3.71
N HIS A 40 -10.76 -0.15 3.45
CA HIS A 40 -10.31 -1.47 3.86
C HIS A 40 -10.70 -2.49 2.78
N PRO A 41 -10.21 -3.74 2.81
CA PRO A 41 -10.44 -4.73 1.75
C PRO A 41 -11.91 -4.99 1.37
N LEU A 42 -12.82 -4.90 2.35
CA LEU A 42 -14.26 -5.08 2.15
C LEU A 42 -14.98 -3.80 1.71
N GLN A 43 -14.34 -2.64 1.88
CA GLN A 43 -14.83 -1.36 1.38
C GLN A 43 -13.74 -0.70 0.51
N PRO A 44 -13.54 -1.20 -0.73
CA PRO A 44 -12.39 -0.82 -1.53
C PRO A 44 -12.49 0.60 -2.11
N GLN A 45 -13.66 1.26 -2.07
CA GLN A 45 -13.87 2.63 -2.55
C GLN A 45 -13.40 2.87 -4.00
N ARG A 46 -13.61 1.87 -4.89
CA ARG A 46 -13.05 1.87 -6.25
C ARG A 46 -13.45 3.09 -7.08
N HIS A 47 -14.72 3.46 -7.03
CA HIS A 47 -15.25 4.56 -7.83
C HIS A 47 -14.68 5.91 -7.38
N ALA A 48 -14.73 6.21 -6.07
CA ALA A 48 -14.22 7.44 -5.50
C ALA A 48 -12.70 7.61 -5.75
N ILE A 49 -11.92 6.53 -5.59
CA ILE A 49 -10.47 6.56 -5.82
C ILE A 49 -10.15 6.81 -7.30
N ARG A 50 -10.84 6.13 -8.23
CA ARG A 50 -10.64 6.37 -9.66
C ARG A 50 -10.99 7.80 -10.05
N PHE A 51 -12.07 8.35 -9.49
CA PHE A 51 -12.46 9.73 -9.72
C PHE A 51 -11.39 10.70 -9.19
N ALA A 52 -10.93 10.52 -7.95
CA ALA A 52 -9.90 11.35 -7.33
C ALA A 52 -8.61 11.37 -8.17
N HIS A 53 -8.12 10.19 -8.58
CA HIS A 53 -6.92 10.11 -9.43
C HIS A 53 -7.13 10.77 -10.80
N ALA A 54 -8.31 10.61 -11.41
CA ALA A 54 -8.64 11.28 -12.68
C ALA A 54 -8.67 12.82 -12.55
N LYS A 55 -8.95 13.34 -11.35
CA LYS A 55 -8.93 14.78 -11.02
C LYS A 55 -7.59 15.25 -10.43
N GLN A 56 -6.55 14.40 -10.46
CA GLN A 56 -5.22 14.68 -9.90
C GLN A 56 -5.25 15.00 -8.41
N MET A 57 -6.15 14.36 -7.66
CA MET A 57 -6.17 14.44 -6.20
C MET A 57 -5.37 13.29 -5.60
N ASP A 58 -4.67 13.58 -4.51
CA ASP A 58 -4.08 12.56 -3.66
C ASP A 58 -5.18 11.93 -2.80
N VAL A 59 -5.17 10.60 -2.69
CA VAL A 59 -6.11 9.90 -1.81
C VAL A 59 -5.40 9.46 -0.54
N LEU A 60 -5.89 9.95 0.59
CA LEU A 60 -5.50 9.50 1.92
C LEU A 60 -6.46 8.40 2.38
N ALA A 61 -5.98 7.16 2.39
CA ALA A 61 -6.68 6.01 2.93
C ALA A 61 -6.49 5.94 4.44
N ARG A 62 -7.56 6.20 5.18
CA ARG A 62 -7.68 5.83 6.59
C ARG A 62 -7.88 4.31 6.65
N CYS A 63 -6.82 3.60 6.99
CA CYS A 63 -6.82 2.15 7.06
C CYS A 63 -6.91 1.75 8.52
N PRO A 64 -8.05 1.21 8.99
CA PRO A 64 -8.13 0.74 10.36
C PRO A 64 -7.27 -0.53 10.49
N ILE A 65 -6.48 -0.62 11.57
CA ILE A 65 -5.60 -1.77 11.84
C ILE A 65 -6.44 -3.04 12.08
N ALA A 66 -7.58 -2.87 12.75
CA ALA A 66 -8.62 -3.88 12.87
C ALA A 66 -9.80 -3.54 11.94
N LEU A 67 -10.49 -4.55 11.40
CA LEU A 67 -11.73 -4.28 10.67
C LEU A 67 -12.79 -3.74 11.64
N PRO A 68 -13.60 -2.74 11.24
CA PRO A 68 -14.61 -2.16 12.12
C PRO A 68 -15.68 -3.19 12.48
N ASP A 69 -16.28 -3.06 13.67
CA ASP A 69 -17.30 -3.97 14.19
C ASP A 69 -18.58 -4.02 13.34
N THR A 70 -18.75 -3.06 12.42
CA THR A 70 -19.84 -3.04 11.45
C THR A 70 -19.71 -4.12 10.37
N VAL A 71 -18.52 -4.72 10.22
CA VAL A 71 -18.26 -5.78 9.24
C VAL A 71 -18.83 -7.12 9.75
N PRO A 72 -19.63 -7.85 8.94
CA PRO A 72 -20.11 -9.18 9.30
C PRO A 72 -18.97 -10.14 9.63
N PHE A 73 -19.17 -10.98 10.66
CA PHE A 73 -18.18 -11.95 11.10
C PHE A 73 -17.66 -12.85 9.97
N ALA A 74 -18.55 -13.34 9.10
CA ALA A 74 -18.18 -14.21 7.98
C ALA A 74 -17.22 -13.53 6.99
N ASP A 75 -17.40 -12.24 6.72
CA ASP A 75 -16.53 -11.51 5.80
C ASP A 75 -15.20 -11.12 6.45
N ARG A 76 -15.21 -10.85 7.77
CA ARG A 76 -13.99 -10.71 8.57
C ARG A 76 -13.16 -11.98 8.53
N GLU A 77 -13.78 -13.15 8.73
CA GLU A 77 -13.10 -14.45 8.68
C GLU A 77 -12.51 -14.73 7.29
N ARG A 78 -13.28 -14.49 6.22
CA ARG A 78 -12.81 -14.62 4.83
C ARG A 78 -11.59 -13.75 4.55
N TRP A 79 -11.61 -12.49 5.00
CA TRP A 79 -10.46 -11.60 4.87
C TRP A 79 -9.24 -12.15 5.60
N LEU A 80 -9.39 -12.56 6.87
CA LEU A 80 -8.29 -13.08 7.67
C LEU A 80 -7.68 -14.35 7.06
N GLN A 81 -8.51 -15.27 6.57
CA GLN A 81 -8.06 -16.48 5.87
C GLN A 81 -7.28 -16.14 4.59
N LEU A 82 -7.81 -15.23 3.76
CA LEU A 82 -7.14 -14.81 2.53
C LEU A 82 -5.80 -14.13 2.86
N ALA A 83 -5.79 -13.18 3.80
CA ALA A 83 -4.60 -12.44 4.18
C ALA A 83 -3.53 -13.35 4.79
N ALA A 84 -3.93 -14.35 5.58
CA ALA A 84 -3.02 -15.37 6.11
C ALA A 84 -2.43 -16.23 4.97
N SER A 85 -3.23 -16.63 3.99
CA SER A 85 -2.73 -17.40 2.84
C SER A 85 -1.69 -16.62 2.02
N ILE A 86 -1.92 -15.32 1.81
CA ILE A 86 -0.99 -14.42 1.14
C ILE A 86 0.28 -14.23 1.98
N ALA A 87 0.13 -14.00 3.29
CA ALA A 87 1.28 -13.85 4.18
C ALA A 87 2.20 -15.08 4.15
N VAL A 88 1.61 -16.29 4.11
CA VAL A 88 2.37 -17.54 3.96
C VAL A 88 2.97 -17.64 2.55
N ALA A 89 2.27 -17.26 1.49
CA ALA A 89 2.83 -17.29 0.14
C ALA A 89 4.08 -16.39 -0.01
N HIS A 90 4.07 -15.23 0.65
CA HIS A 90 5.17 -14.26 0.66
C HIS A 90 6.23 -14.52 1.74
N HIS A 91 6.28 -15.73 2.32
CA HIS A 91 7.32 -16.10 3.30
C HIS A 91 8.71 -16.25 2.68
N THR A 92 8.81 -16.37 1.35
CA THR A 92 10.09 -16.55 0.64
C THR A 92 10.18 -15.56 -0.51
N LEU A 93 11.27 -14.79 -0.56
CA LEU A 93 11.57 -13.90 -1.67
C LEU A 93 12.49 -14.61 -2.66
N HIS A 94 11.99 -14.83 -3.88
CA HIS A 94 12.76 -15.38 -4.99
C HIS A 94 13.34 -14.25 -5.83
N PHE A 95 14.66 -14.26 -6.04
CA PHE A 95 15.33 -13.31 -6.92
C PHE A 95 16.39 -14.00 -7.76
N LYS A 96 16.66 -13.42 -8.92
CA LYS A 96 17.75 -13.83 -9.80
C LYS A 96 18.88 -12.84 -9.63
N TYR A 97 20.09 -13.33 -9.34
CA TYR A 97 21.27 -12.49 -9.37
C TYR A 97 22.25 -13.01 -10.41
N THR A 98 22.78 -12.09 -11.21
CA THR A 98 23.94 -12.32 -12.06
C THR A 98 25.15 -11.84 -11.28
N LEU A 99 26.05 -12.77 -10.92
CA LEU A 99 27.33 -12.39 -10.35
C LEU A 99 28.05 -11.45 -11.32
N PRO A 100 28.47 -10.24 -10.91
CA PRO A 100 29.48 -9.53 -11.66
C PRO A 100 30.76 -10.35 -11.51
N SER A 101 31.16 -11.06 -12.58
CA SER A 101 32.53 -11.56 -12.65
C SER A 101 33.44 -10.35 -12.50
N GLU A 102 34.23 -10.29 -11.43
CA GLU A 102 35.25 -9.26 -11.24
C GLU A 102 36.00 -9.08 -12.57
N THR A 103 36.14 -7.82 -12.98
CA THR A 103 36.83 -7.42 -14.21
C THR A 103 38.27 -7.89 -14.18
N VAL A 104 38.55 -9.05 -14.79
CA VAL A 104 39.88 -9.33 -15.31
C VAL A 104 39.95 -8.69 -16.68
N GLN A 105 40.74 -7.63 -16.79
CA GLN A 105 41.06 -6.98 -18.04
C GLN A 105 41.76 -8.00 -18.94
N ALA A 106 41.01 -8.61 -19.86
CA ALA A 106 41.55 -9.45 -20.92
C ALA A 106 41.18 -8.78 -22.23
N ASP A 107 42.12 -8.01 -22.76
CA ASP A 107 42.09 -7.52 -24.13
C ASP A 107 41.68 -8.68 -25.05
N THR A 108 40.61 -8.50 -25.83
CA THR A 108 40.06 -9.38 -26.88
C THR A 108 39.21 -10.63 -26.53
N ALA A 109 38.81 -10.89 -25.28
CA ALA A 109 37.90 -12.03 -24.98
C ALA A 109 36.42 -11.63 -24.87
N VAL A 110 35.54 -12.32 -25.61
CA VAL A 110 34.07 -12.21 -25.46
C VAL A 110 33.69 -12.61 -24.03
N ALA A 111 33.19 -11.68 -23.22
CA ALA A 111 32.75 -11.95 -21.86
C ALA A 111 31.49 -12.84 -21.88
N VAL A 112 31.63 -14.10 -21.49
CA VAL A 112 30.50 -15.01 -21.29
C VAL A 112 29.87 -14.66 -19.93
N LEU A 113 28.73 -13.97 -19.96
CA LEU A 113 27.94 -13.72 -18.76
C LEU A 113 27.38 -15.07 -18.25
N PRO A 114 27.66 -15.47 -17.00
CA PRO A 114 27.09 -16.68 -16.44
C PRO A 114 25.55 -16.55 -16.35
N PRO A 115 24.81 -17.66 -16.50
CA PRO A 115 23.36 -17.63 -16.38
C PRO A 115 22.94 -17.14 -14.99
N PRO A 116 21.82 -16.41 -14.88
CA PRO A 116 21.32 -15.93 -13.61
C PRO A 116 21.09 -17.09 -12.64
N VAL A 117 21.58 -16.97 -11.41
CA VAL A 117 21.37 -17.96 -10.36
C VAL A 117 20.09 -17.62 -9.62
N ASP A 118 19.19 -18.60 -9.51
CA ASP A 118 17.99 -18.50 -8.68
C ASP A 118 18.40 -18.57 -7.21
N ALA A 119 18.07 -17.52 -6.45
CA ALA A 119 18.22 -17.47 -5.00
C ALA A 119 16.87 -17.25 -4.32
N SER A 120 16.73 -17.83 -3.14
CA SER A 120 15.56 -17.67 -2.29
C SER A 120 15.98 -17.29 -0.88
N VAL A 121 15.41 -16.24 -0.33
CA VAL A 121 15.63 -15.82 1.06
C VAL A 121 14.32 -15.90 1.82
N ALA A 122 14.36 -16.58 2.98
CA ALA A 122 13.21 -16.62 3.89
C ALA A 122 12.99 -15.24 4.51
N MET A 123 11.78 -14.73 4.38
CA MET A 123 11.34 -13.45 4.91
C MET A 123 10.77 -13.69 6.31
N LEU A 124 11.61 -13.48 7.33
CA LEU A 124 11.20 -13.55 8.73
C LEU A 124 11.08 -12.13 9.32
N PRO A 125 10.05 -11.84 10.13
CA PRO A 125 8.89 -12.69 10.44
C PRO A 125 7.87 -12.79 9.29
N LEU A 126 6.96 -13.78 9.39
CA LEU A 126 5.79 -13.91 8.51
C LEU A 126 5.01 -12.61 8.49
N LYS A 127 4.44 -12.29 7.33
CA LYS A 127 3.69 -11.05 7.17
C LYS A 127 2.38 -11.10 7.96
N THR A 128 1.99 -9.98 8.53
CA THR A 128 0.70 -9.88 9.21
C THR A 128 -0.40 -9.51 8.21
N PRO A 129 -1.68 -9.84 8.49
CA PRO A 129 -2.79 -9.38 7.67
C PRO A 129 -2.83 -7.88 7.46
N THR A 130 -2.43 -7.09 8.47
CA THR A 130 -2.32 -5.64 8.40
C THR A 130 -1.27 -5.19 7.39
N GLN A 131 -0.11 -5.84 7.34
CA GLN A 131 0.93 -5.55 6.34
C GLN A 131 0.45 -5.86 4.92
N VAL A 132 -0.34 -6.93 4.73
CA VAL A 132 -0.98 -7.24 3.44
C VAL A 132 -1.99 -6.16 3.03
N ALA A 133 -2.83 -5.70 3.95
CA ALA A 133 -3.78 -4.61 3.68
C ALA A 133 -3.08 -3.31 3.29
N ILE A 134 -2.04 -2.92 4.04
CA ILE A 134 -1.23 -1.73 3.76
C ILE A 134 -0.58 -1.85 2.39
N LYS A 135 0.03 -3.00 2.08
CA LYS A 135 0.68 -3.21 0.79
C LYS A 135 -0.31 -3.11 -0.37
N TRP A 136 -1.50 -3.67 -0.21
CA TRP A 136 -2.59 -3.56 -1.17
C TRP A 136 -3.00 -2.10 -1.42
N LEU A 137 -3.13 -1.28 -0.37
CA LEU A 137 -3.42 0.14 -0.50
C LEU A 137 -2.29 0.92 -1.19
N LEU A 138 -1.02 0.65 -0.85
CA LEU A 138 0.13 1.29 -1.48
C LEU A 138 0.21 0.97 -2.98
N GLN A 139 0.00 -0.29 -3.37
CA GLN A 139 0.01 -0.70 -4.78
C GLN A 139 -1.15 -0.12 -5.59
N ARG A 140 -2.19 0.41 -4.92
CA ARG A 140 -3.27 1.17 -5.55
C ARG A 140 -2.97 2.66 -5.71
N GLY A 141 -1.80 3.12 -5.25
CA GLY A 141 -1.37 4.52 -5.33
C GLY A 141 -1.95 5.40 -4.22
N LEU A 142 -2.31 4.83 -3.07
CA LEU A 142 -2.91 5.57 -1.96
C LEU A 142 -1.84 5.93 -0.92
N VAL A 143 -2.00 7.11 -0.30
CA VAL A 143 -1.28 7.46 0.93
C VAL A 143 -2.04 6.86 2.10
N ILE A 144 -1.35 6.27 3.07
CA ILE A 144 -2.01 5.51 4.14
C ILE A 144 -1.84 6.24 5.47
N ALA A 145 -2.95 6.44 6.15
CA ALA A 145 -3.01 6.79 7.57
C ALA A 145 -3.54 5.57 8.34
N PRO A 146 -2.68 4.82 9.05
CA PRO A 146 -3.15 3.74 9.90
C PRO A 146 -3.93 4.32 11.08
N ILE A 147 -5.07 3.72 11.40
CA ILE A 147 -5.94 4.14 12.51
C ILE A 147 -6.20 2.95 13.42
N VAL A 148 -6.22 3.19 14.72
CA VAL A 148 -6.75 2.25 15.71
C VAL A 148 -8.06 2.87 16.20
N ASP A 149 -9.16 2.15 16.00
CA ASP A 149 -10.48 2.55 16.47
C ASP A 149 -10.73 1.91 17.84
N GLY A 150 -11.23 2.69 18.80
CA GLY A 150 -11.61 2.23 20.14
C GLY A 150 -10.54 2.42 21.23
N ASP A 151 -10.77 1.78 22.38
CA ASP A 151 -9.90 1.80 23.57
C ASP A 151 -8.86 0.66 23.57
N GLU A 152 -8.70 -0.07 22.45
CA GLU A 152 -7.68 -1.11 22.36
C GLU A 152 -6.28 -0.50 22.46
N PRO A 153 -5.43 -0.98 23.37
CA PRO A 153 -4.10 -0.42 23.56
C PRO A 153 -3.25 -0.67 22.30
N TYR A 154 -2.64 0.39 21.80
CA TYR A 154 -1.59 0.31 20.78
C TYR A 154 -0.48 -0.62 21.28
N SER A 155 -0.06 -1.59 20.46
CA SER A 155 1.22 -2.24 20.67
C SER A 155 2.28 -1.49 19.85
N ASP A 156 3.37 -1.09 20.51
CA ASP A 156 4.48 -0.36 19.87
C ASP A 156 5.06 -1.14 18.68
N GLU A 157 5.05 -2.48 18.76
CA GLU A 157 5.47 -3.39 17.71
C GLU A 157 4.61 -3.26 16.44
N ASN A 158 3.28 -3.21 16.59
CA ASN A 158 2.37 -3.06 15.44
C ASN A 158 2.54 -1.68 14.79
N VAL A 159 2.74 -0.64 15.58
CA VAL A 159 2.96 0.72 15.06
C VAL A 159 4.27 0.80 14.28
N ALA A 160 5.35 0.22 14.81
CA ALA A 160 6.65 0.19 14.15
C ALA A 160 6.58 -0.55 12.80
N ASP A 161 5.93 -1.72 12.76
CA ASP A 161 5.76 -2.52 11.54
C ASP A 161 4.96 -1.79 10.47
N VAL A 162 3.90 -1.10 10.89
CA VAL A 162 3.02 -0.35 9.99
C VAL A 162 3.71 0.92 9.48
N PHE A 163 4.43 1.64 10.34
CA PHE A 163 5.16 2.86 9.98
C PHE A 163 6.30 2.59 9.00
N CYS A 164 7.02 1.47 9.17
CA CYS A 164 8.06 1.02 8.24
C CYS A 164 7.55 0.78 6.81
N LEU A 165 6.26 0.48 6.64
CA LEU A 165 5.64 0.27 5.33
C LEU A 165 5.13 1.55 4.68
N THR A 166 4.73 2.54 5.46
CA THR A 166 4.05 3.75 4.95
C THR A 166 4.97 4.94 4.72
N HIS A 167 6.15 4.99 5.36
CA HIS A 167 7.01 6.17 5.31
C HIS A 167 7.99 6.16 4.11
N PRO A 168 7.93 7.16 3.20
CA PRO A 168 8.77 7.21 2.01
C PRO A 168 10.26 7.42 2.32
N PHE A 169 10.62 7.95 3.50
CA PHE A 169 12.02 8.18 3.93
C PHE A 169 12.54 7.16 4.95
N VAL A 170 11.76 6.13 5.30
CA VAL A 170 12.36 4.92 5.92
C VAL A 170 13.02 4.07 4.82
N HIS A 171 12.69 4.35 3.55
CA HIS A 171 13.50 3.99 2.41
C HIS A 171 14.66 4.99 2.31
N ASP A 172 15.85 4.59 2.76
CA ASP A 172 17.07 5.07 2.12
C ASP A 172 16.88 4.86 0.62
N VAL A 173 16.75 5.96 -0.12
CA VAL A 173 16.36 6.05 -1.54
C VAL A 173 17.32 5.28 -2.48
N ALA A 174 18.38 4.65 -1.96
CA ALA A 174 19.36 3.86 -2.71
C ALA A 174 19.49 2.39 -2.26
N SER A 175 18.62 1.86 -1.39
CA SER A 175 18.69 0.45 -0.95
C SER A 175 17.38 -0.30 -1.16
N ALA A 176 16.90 -0.33 -2.41
CA ALA A 176 15.98 -1.35 -2.91
C ALA A 176 16.71 -2.72 -2.98
N ALA A 177 17.26 -3.17 -1.87
CA ALA A 177 17.85 -4.48 -1.75
C ALA A 177 16.71 -5.49 -1.52
N PRO A 178 16.55 -6.51 -2.38
CA PRO A 178 15.58 -7.59 -2.18
C PRO A 178 15.74 -8.35 -0.86
N SER A 179 16.80 -8.07 -0.09
CA SER A 179 17.12 -8.67 1.20
C SER A 179 16.49 -7.99 2.42
N LYS A 180 15.79 -6.85 2.27
CA LYS A 180 15.12 -6.18 3.40
C LYS A 180 13.72 -6.76 3.63
N PRO A 181 13.35 -7.11 4.88
CA PRO A 181 12.20 -7.96 5.22
C PRO A 181 10.83 -7.36 4.88
N PHE A 182 10.74 -6.10 4.47
CA PHE A 182 9.48 -5.39 4.23
C PHE A 182 9.10 -5.28 2.74
N GLN A 183 9.97 -5.70 1.83
CA GLN A 183 9.69 -5.66 0.40
C GLN A 183 9.02 -6.97 -0.06
N PHE A 184 7.70 -7.03 0.02
CA PHE A 184 6.93 -7.96 -0.80
C PHE A 184 5.96 -7.17 -1.69
N ILE A 185 5.63 -7.74 -2.84
CA ILE A 185 4.76 -7.13 -3.85
C ILE A 185 3.64 -8.13 -4.10
N LEU A 186 2.40 -7.71 -3.89
CA LEU A 186 1.25 -8.54 -4.20
C LEU A 186 1.20 -8.75 -5.71
N SER A 187 1.08 -10.00 -6.10
CA SER A 187 0.86 -10.42 -7.47
C SER A 187 -0.49 -9.89 -7.99
N LYS A 188 -0.65 -9.86 -9.31
CA LYS A 188 -1.91 -9.46 -9.95
C LYS A 188 -3.09 -10.31 -9.46
N ALA A 189 -2.89 -11.62 -9.27
CA ALA A 189 -3.93 -12.52 -8.80
C ALA A 189 -4.37 -12.19 -7.36
N GLU A 190 -3.41 -11.90 -6.47
CA GLU A 190 -3.70 -11.52 -5.08
C GLU A 190 -4.40 -10.17 -5.00
N MET A 191 -3.95 -9.18 -5.79
CA MET A 191 -4.60 -7.87 -5.89
C MET A 191 -6.07 -8.00 -6.32
N LEU A 192 -6.35 -8.89 -7.28
CA LEU A 192 -7.72 -9.17 -7.73
C LEU A 192 -8.53 -9.93 -6.69
N ALA A 193 -7.94 -10.92 -6.01
CA ALA A 193 -8.60 -11.69 -4.96
C ALA A 193 -9.02 -10.80 -3.79
N ILE A 194 -8.13 -9.93 -3.30
CA ILE A 194 -8.43 -8.95 -2.27
C ILE A 194 -9.52 -7.99 -2.75
N GLY A 195 -9.39 -7.49 -3.99
CA GLY A 195 -10.38 -6.60 -4.57
C GLY A 195 -11.77 -7.23 -4.66
N ALA A 196 -11.87 -8.54 -4.92
CA ALA A 196 -13.15 -9.23 -5.08
C ALA A 196 -13.96 -9.35 -3.78
N LEU A 197 -13.31 -9.28 -2.62
CA LEU A 197 -13.99 -9.36 -1.31
C LEU A 197 -15.01 -8.25 -1.12
N GLY A 198 -14.67 -7.02 -1.50
CA GLY A 198 -15.57 -5.86 -1.42
C GLY A 198 -16.34 -5.55 -2.70
N ALA A 199 -16.55 -6.52 -3.60
CA ALA A 199 -17.28 -6.29 -4.85
C ALA A 199 -18.82 -6.34 -4.69
N TYR A 200 -19.31 -6.85 -3.56
CA TYR A 200 -20.74 -6.99 -3.25
C TYR A 200 -21.31 -5.86 -2.40
N HIS A 201 -20.53 -4.80 -2.16
CA HIS A 201 -20.90 -3.61 -1.40
C HIS A 201 -20.60 -2.32 -2.16
#